data_AF-A0A6P8R6N5-F1
#
_entry.id   AF-A0A6P8R6N5-F1
#
_cell.length_a   1.000
_cell.length_b   1.000
_cell.length_c   1.000
_cell.angle_alpha   90.00
_cell.angle_beta   90.00
_cell.angle_gamma   90.00
#
_symmetry.space_group_name_H-M   'P 1'
#
loop_
_entity.id
_entity.type
_entity.pdbx_description
1 polymer ?
#
loop_
_entity_poly.entity_id
_entity_poly.type
_entity_poly.pdbx_seq_one_letter_code
_entity_poly.pdbx_strand_id
1 'polypeptide(L)'
;MPCPVLRCFGRDAQAARGDHFPRGGSSRDPAGENDNARRVQPLRDSLHQLGGGDPEMHVAVEMKISGSPAITLQSKEHDPQITVNVILALEVKQSWPLATKDGLCIKHWLGNKVRGSFRFKSFYLVPGPTKETWCLSFPHIEKEMLNNHGKLKTCCELNGPKCCRKACLRLLQYLLQKLQHKNERNQKLVKFSSYHVKTAYFHACVSRPDDTNWKLEDLDNCFEILVNDFVNHLQIKELLHFFIPSMNLFGLFDQSSLTFLSDEIEYQRNNGFPIFIP
;
A
#
# COMPACT_ATOMS: atom_id res chain seq x y z
N MET A 1 10.02 -4.37 0.67
CA MET A 1 8.91 -5.27 0.28
C MET A 1 8.05 -4.61 -0.78
N PRO A 2 7.71 -5.28 -1.88
CA PRO A 2 6.90 -4.70 -2.95
C PRO A 2 5.45 -4.48 -2.49
N CYS A 3 4.84 -3.36 -2.92
CA CYS A 3 3.41 -3.14 -2.83
C CYS A 3 2.67 -4.28 -3.54
N PRO A 4 1.57 -4.82 -2.98
CA PRO A 4 0.74 -5.77 -3.70
C PRO A 4 0.14 -5.04 -4.90
N VAL A 5 0.44 -5.57 -6.07
CA VAL A 5 0.00 -5.04 -7.36
C VAL A 5 -1.38 -5.64 -7.61
N LEU A 6 -2.43 -4.89 -7.33
CA LEU A 6 -3.81 -5.37 -7.50
C LEU A 6 -4.29 -5.15 -8.93
N ARG A 7 -4.88 -6.20 -9.51
CA ARG A 7 -5.55 -6.20 -10.81
C ARG A 7 -6.56 -5.05 -10.90
N CYS A 8 -6.43 -4.22 -11.93
CA CYS A 8 -7.58 -3.56 -12.53
C CYS A 8 -8.07 -4.42 -13.72
N PHE A 9 -9.40 -4.54 -13.81
CA PHE A 9 -10.14 -5.51 -14.62
C PHE A 9 -9.79 -5.51 -16.11
N GLY A 10 -9.78 -6.70 -16.72
CA GLY A 10 -9.65 -6.92 -18.16
C GLY A 10 -10.84 -7.63 -18.81
N ARG A 11 -11.95 -7.90 -18.09
CA ARG A 11 -13.14 -8.54 -18.67
C ARG A 11 -14.42 -8.11 -17.94
N ASP A 12 -14.76 -6.83 -18.06
CA ASP A 12 -16.13 -6.32 -17.99
C ASP A 12 -16.20 -5.07 -18.89
N ALA A 13 -15.76 -5.26 -20.13
CA ALA A 13 -15.71 -4.22 -21.17
C ALA A 13 -17.08 -3.98 -21.84
N GLN A 14 -18.17 -3.98 -21.05
CA GLN A 14 -19.49 -3.59 -21.53
C GLN A 14 -20.19 -2.52 -20.70
N ALA A 15 -19.64 -2.08 -19.56
CA ALA A 15 -20.22 -0.96 -18.79
C ALA A 15 -19.38 0.33 -18.78
N ALA A 16 -18.21 0.35 -19.45
CA ALA A 16 -17.34 1.53 -19.56
C ALA A 16 -16.98 1.86 -21.03
N ARG A 17 -17.94 1.71 -21.94
CA ARG A 17 -17.86 2.36 -23.26
C ARG A 17 -18.30 3.81 -23.11
N GLY A 18 -17.35 4.67 -22.82
CA GLY A 18 -17.58 6.10 -22.72
C GLY A 18 -16.40 6.75 -22.04
N ASP A 19 -15.24 6.67 -22.69
CA ASP A 19 -14.29 7.78 -22.80
C ASP A 19 -13.07 7.29 -23.56
N HIS A 20 -13.13 7.53 -24.88
CA HIS A 20 -11.94 7.64 -25.70
C HIS A 20 -10.98 8.63 -25.02
N PHE A 21 -9.72 8.24 -24.79
CA PHE A 21 -8.68 9.23 -24.58
C PHE A 21 -8.75 10.25 -25.74
N PRO A 22 -8.92 11.56 -25.48
CA PRO A 22 -8.85 12.54 -26.56
C PRO A 22 -7.47 12.43 -27.19
N ARG A 23 -7.43 12.26 -28.52
CA ARG A 23 -6.20 12.24 -29.32
C ARG A 23 -5.53 13.61 -29.23
N GLY A 24 -4.70 13.82 -28.20
CA GLY A 24 -3.80 14.95 -28.11
C GLY A 24 -2.58 14.69 -29.00
N GLY A 25 -2.37 15.55 -29.99
CA GLY A 25 -1.27 15.44 -30.94
C GLY A 25 0.08 15.76 -30.29
N SER A 26 0.90 14.74 -30.08
CA SER A 26 2.36 14.85 -30.07
C SER A 26 2.97 13.45 -30.25
N SER A 27 3.83 13.32 -31.27
CA SER A 27 4.59 12.13 -31.71
C SER A 27 3.82 10.81 -31.81
N ARG A 28 3.45 10.44 -33.05
CA ARG A 28 2.82 9.15 -33.38
C ARG A 28 3.83 8.02 -33.21
N ASP A 29 3.68 7.20 -32.17
CA ASP A 29 4.18 5.82 -32.20
C ASP A 29 3.30 5.00 -33.17
N PRO A 30 3.88 4.32 -34.18
CA PRO A 30 3.11 3.60 -35.21
C PRO A 30 2.65 2.20 -34.76
N ALA A 31 2.43 1.99 -33.47
CA ALA A 31 1.77 0.81 -32.93
C ALA A 31 0.89 1.25 -31.75
N GLY A 32 -0.43 1.15 -31.92
CA GLY A 32 -1.42 1.49 -30.89
C GLY A 32 -1.48 0.49 -29.74
N GLU A 33 -0.32 0.11 -29.20
CA GLU A 33 -0.18 -0.94 -28.18
C GLU A 33 0.21 -0.29 -26.85
N ASN A 34 -0.71 -0.37 -25.87
CA ASN A 34 -0.53 0.19 -24.53
C ASN A 34 0.35 -0.74 -23.68
N ASP A 35 1.57 -1.08 -24.13
CA ASP A 35 2.48 -1.98 -23.42
C ASP A 35 3.26 -1.22 -22.33
N ASN A 36 2.81 -1.34 -21.09
CA ASN A 36 3.46 -0.77 -19.91
C ASN A 36 4.84 -1.37 -19.68
N ALA A 37 5.08 -2.63 -20.05
CA ALA A 37 6.40 -3.24 -19.93
C ALA A 37 7.41 -2.55 -20.85
N ARG A 38 7.00 -2.16 -22.06
CA ARG A 38 7.84 -1.40 -23.00
C ARG A 38 8.16 0.00 -22.47
N ARG A 39 7.26 0.64 -21.72
CA ARG A 39 7.48 1.98 -21.13
C ARG A 39 8.40 1.98 -19.92
N VAL A 40 8.42 0.90 -19.14
CA VAL A 40 9.31 0.76 -17.97
C VAL A 40 10.73 0.35 -18.39
N GLN A 41 10.89 -0.32 -19.54
CA GLN A 41 12.17 -0.86 -19.98
C GLN A 41 13.29 0.20 -20.13
N PRO A 42 13.06 1.38 -20.76
CA PRO A 42 14.10 2.41 -20.86
C PRO A 42 14.62 2.91 -19.51
N LEU A 43 13.73 3.02 -18.51
CA LEU A 43 14.12 3.39 -17.15
C LEU A 43 14.99 2.29 -16.52
N ARG A 44 14.64 1.02 -16.73
CA ARG A 44 15.42 -0.12 -16.26
C ARG A 44 16.81 -0.13 -16.88
N ASP A 45 16.89 0.06 -18.19
CA ASP A 45 18.16 0.08 -18.93
C ASP A 45 19.06 1.23 -18.45
N SER A 46 18.48 2.40 -18.22
CA SER A 46 19.19 3.56 -17.66
C SER A 46 19.73 3.29 -16.26
N LEU A 47 18.95 2.63 -15.39
CA LEU A 47 19.39 2.27 -14.04
C LEU A 47 20.49 1.20 -14.05
N HIS A 48 20.42 0.22 -14.97
CA HIS A 48 21.49 -0.76 -15.16
C HIS A 48 22.80 -0.11 -15.63
N GLN A 49 22.74 0.87 -16.53
CA GLN A 49 23.92 1.60 -16.99
C GLN A 49 24.56 2.43 -15.87
N LEU A 50 23.75 3.07 -15.02
CA LEU A 50 24.25 3.83 -13.87
C LEU A 50 24.86 2.92 -12.79
N GLY A 51 24.23 1.79 -12.46
CA GLY A 51 24.74 0.85 -11.46
C GLY A 51 25.94 0.01 -11.92
N GLY A 52 26.12 -0.18 -13.23
CA GLY A 52 27.28 -0.89 -13.79
C GLY A 52 28.46 0.01 -14.17
N GLY A 53 28.27 1.33 -14.20
CA GLY A 53 29.26 2.29 -14.67
C GLY A 53 30.09 2.97 -13.58
N ASP A 54 29.66 2.89 -12.32
CA ASP A 54 30.33 3.56 -11.20
C ASP A 54 30.94 2.51 -10.23
N PRO A 55 32.28 2.35 -10.18
CA PRO A 55 32.94 1.40 -9.31
C PRO A 55 32.85 1.75 -7.81
N GLU A 56 32.41 2.96 -7.43
CA GLU A 56 32.10 3.31 -6.03
C GLU A 56 30.67 2.94 -5.61
N MET A 57 29.77 2.68 -6.56
CA MET A 57 28.37 2.39 -6.25
C MET A 57 28.12 0.88 -6.14
N HIS A 58 28.17 0.31 -4.93
CA HIS A 58 27.89 -1.11 -4.68
C HIS A 58 26.37 -1.45 -4.71
N VAL A 59 25.67 -0.94 -5.71
CA VAL A 59 24.22 -1.10 -5.90
C VAL A 59 23.94 -1.97 -7.12
N ALA A 60 23.32 -3.13 -6.90
CA ALA A 60 22.90 -4.03 -7.97
C ALA A 60 21.42 -3.85 -8.29
N VAL A 61 21.07 -3.87 -9.59
CA VAL A 61 19.67 -3.97 -10.02
C VAL A 61 19.26 -5.44 -10.07
N GLU A 62 18.23 -5.83 -9.32
CA GLU A 62 17.76 -7.22 -9.29
C GLU A 62 17.07 -7.63 -10.61
N MET A 63 16.89 -8.95 -10.78
CA MET A 63 16.13 -9.52 -11.89
C MET A 63 14.67 -9.05 -11.90
N LYS A 64 14.05 -9.05 -13.08
CA LYS A 64 12.66 -8.64 -13.24
C LYS A 64 11.74 -9.68 -12.60
N ILE A 65 10.99 -9.26 -11.59
CA ILE A 65 9.91 -10.05 -11.01
C ILE A 65 8.65 -9.85 -11.86
N SER A 66 8.10 -10.95 -12.40
CA SER A 66 6.89 -10.90 -13.22
C SER A 66 5.71 -10.30 -12.45
N GLY A 67 5.00 -9.35 -13.06
CA GLY A 67 3.86 -8.66 -12.44
C GLY A 67 4.21 -7.57 -11.42
N SER A 68 5.50 -7.34 -11.11
CA SER A 68 5.94 -6.24 -10.25
C SER A 68 6.16 -4.95 -11.06
N PRO A 69 5.62 -3.79 -10.65
CA PRO A 69 5.90 -2.49 -11.26
C PRO A 69 7.22 -1.89 -10.79
N ALA A 70 7.86 -2.51 -9.78
CA ALA A 70 9.09 -2.01 -9.20
C ALA A 70 10.32 -2.54 -9.95
N ILE A 71 11.29 -1.66 -10.13
CA ILE A 71 12.69 -1.99 -10.40
C ILE A 71 13.38 -2.00 -9.04
N THR A 72 13.80 -3.19 -8.60
CA THR A 72 14.42 -3.38 -7.29
C THR A 72 15.92 -3.16 -7.39
N LEU A 73 16.45 -2.29 -6.53
CA LEU A 73 17.86 -2.04 -6.32
C LEU A 73 18.26 -2.64 -4.97
N GLN A 74 19.45 -3.23 -4.89
CA GLN A 74 19.97 -3.85 -3.68
C GLN A 74 21.37 -3.30 -3.40
N SER A 75 21.55 -2.66 -2.25
CA SER A 75 22.87 -2.29 -1.73
C SER A 75 23.38 -3.39 -0.81
N LYS A 76 24.59 -3.88 -1.10
CA LYS A 76 25.29 -4.89 -0.29
C LYS A 76 26.24 -4.28 0.74
N GLU A 77 26.28 -2.96 0.87
CA GLU A 77 27.20 -2.25 1.78
C GLU A 77 26.80 -2.37 3.26
N HIS A 78 25.55 -2.73 3.52
CA HIS A 78 25.00 -2.81 4.88
C HIS A 78 24.59 -4.24 5.24
N ASP A 79 24.72 -4.57 6.52
CA ASP A 79 24.09 -5.75 7.14
C ASP A 79 23.10 -5.28 8.22
N PRO A 80 21.78 -5.45 8.01
CA PRO A 80 21.14 -6.11 6.87
C PRO A 80 21.19 -5.29 5.58
N GLN A 81 21.17 -6.00 4.45
CA GLN A 81 21.18 -5.40 3.11
C GLN A 81 19.96 -4.48 2.90
N ILE A 82 20.18 -3.38 2.18
CA ILE A 82 19.11 -2.40 1.89
C ILE A 82 18.57 -2.65 0.49
N THR A 83 17.24 -2.80 0.41
CA THR A 83 16.52 -2.94 -0.86
C THR A 83 15.69 -1.67 -1.13
N VAL A 84 15.88 -1.06 -2.29
CA VAL A 84 15.16 0.13 -2.76
C VAL A 84 14.30 -0.22 -3.97
N ASN A 85 12.99 0.03 -3.91
CA ASN A 85 12.08 -0.19 -5.02
C ASN A 85 11.80 1.12 -5.76
N VAL A 86 12.22 1.20 -7.01
CA VAL A 86 11.90 2.33 -7.91
C VAL A 86 10.65 1.97 -8.72
N ILE A 87 9.60 2.78 -8.62
CA ILE A 87 8.34 2.57 -9.34
C ILE A 87 8.10 3.75 -10.27
N LEU A 88 7.96 3.48 -11.57
CA LEU A 88 7.52 4.48 -12.53
C LEU A 88 6.01 4.74 -12.32
N ALA A 89 5.66 6.01 -12.21
CA ALA A 89 4.28 6.44 -12.04
C ALA A 89 3.96 7.59 -12.99
N LEU A 90 2.80 7.52 -13.66
CA LEU A 90 2.25 8.65 -14.41
C LEU A 90 1.44 9.52 -13.46
N GLU A 91 1.77 10.79 -13.36
CA GLU A 91 0.96 11.76 -12.64
C GLU A 91 -0.21 12.22 -13.53
N VAL A 92 -1.44 12.09 -13.02
CA VAL A 92 -2.66 12.53 -13.69
C VAL A 92 -3.26 13.69 -12.90
N LYS A 93 -3.29 14.88 -13.51
CA LYS A 93 -3.79 16.12 -12.90
C LYS A 93 -5.30 16.35 -13.07
N GLN A 94 -6.02 15.33 -13.52
CA GLN A 94 -7.47 15.39 -13.69
C GLN A 94 -8.19 14.99 -12.39
N SER A 95 -9.51 15.18 -12.38
CA SER A 95 -10.37 14.68 -11.31
C SER A 95 -10.17 13.18 -11.10
N TRP A 96 -10.21 12.76 -9.84
CA TRP A 96 -10.09 11.35 -9.50
C TRP A 96 -11.23 10.53 -10.15
N PRO A 97 -10.96 9.26 -10.55
CA PRO A 97 -11.97 8.42 -11.20
C PRO A 97 -13.24 8.21 -10.36
N LEU A 98 -14.38 7.99 -11.03
CA LEU A 98 -15.68 7.76 -10.37
C LEU A 98 -15.64 6.62 -9.33
N ALA A 99 -14.86 5.56 -9.59
CA ALA A 99 -14.69 4.44 -8.66
C ALA A 99 -14.17 4.85 -7.26
N THR A 100 -13.60 6.06 -7.15
CA THR A 100 -13.10 6.62 -5.88
C THR A 100 -14.11 7.50 -5.15
N LYS A 101 -15.29 7.76 -5.74
CA LYS A 101 -16.25 8.78 -5.27
C LYS A 101 -16.62 8.58 -3.81
N ASP A 102 -16.92 7.35 -3.44
CA ASP A 102 -17.35 6.96 -2.10
C ASP A 102 -16.19 6.49 -1.21
N GLY A 103 -14.96 6.51 -1.72
CA GLY A 103 -13.75 6.25 -0.94
C GLY A 103 -13.28 7.45 -0.14
N LEU A 104 -12.15 7.26 0.56
CA LEU A 104 -11.52 8.29 1.40
C LEU A 104 -12.51 8.83 2.45
N CYS A 105 -13.01 7.94 3.31
CA CYS A 105 -14.05 8.21 4.30
C CYS A 105 -13.57 8.99 5.54
N ILE A 106 -12.69 9.98 5.34
CA ILE A 106 -12.02 10.71 6.43
C ILE A 106 -12.83 11.89 6.98
N LYS A 107 -14.09 12.06 6.57
CA LYS A 107 -14.91 13.24 6.90
C LYS A 107 -15.06 13.46 8.42
N HIS A 108 -15.22 12.39 9.18
CA HIS A 108 -15.37 12.43 10.65
C HIS A 108 -14.03 12.36 11.40
N TRP A 109 -12.94 12.06 10.69
CA TRP A 109 -11.59 11.95 11.25
C TRP A 109 -10.76 13.21 10.97
N LEU A 110 -10.43 13.47 9.70
CA LEU A 110 -9.61 14.61 9.27
C LEU A 110 -10.44 15.79 8.74
N GLY A 111 -11.75 15.61 8.58
CA GLY A 111 -12.67 16.68 8.20
C GLY A 111 -12.96 16.76 6.70
N ASN A 112 -14.10 17.39 6.38
CA ASN A 112 -14.57 17.59 5.01
C ASN A 112 -13.60 18.43 4.15
N LYS A 113 -13.00 19.47 4.74
CA LYS A 113 -12.06 20.37 4.02
C LYS A 113 -10.80 19.63 3.57
N VAL A 114 -10.23 18.79 4.45
CA VAL A 114 -9.06 17.97 4.14
C VAL A 114 -9.40 16.96 3.06
N ARG A 115 -10.55 16.27 3.16
CA ARG A 115 -11.02 15.36 2.10
C ARG A 115 -11.16 16.06 0.75
N GLY A 116 -11.77 17.25 0.72
CA GLY A 116 -11.89 18.05 -0.50
C GLY A 116 -10.51 18.35 -1.10
N SER A 117 -9.61 18.89 -0.27
CA SER A 117 -8.23 19.21 -0.68
C SER A 117 -7.48 18.02 -1.26
N PHE A 118 -7.59 16.83 -0.65
CA PHE A 118 -6.95 15.62 -1.18
C PHE A 118 -7.47 15.24 -2.55
N ARG A 119 -8.79 15.32 -2.78
CA ARG A 119 -9.42 14.98 -4.06
C ARG A 119 -9.14 15.97 -5.18
N PHE A 120 -8.64 17.17 -4.86
CA PHE A 120 -8.17 18.15 -5.85
C PHE A 120 -6.71 17.92 -6.27
N LYS A 121 -5.94 17.11 -5.52
CA LYS A 121 -4.57 16.76 -5.91
C LYS A 121 -4.58 15.74 -7.04
N SER A 122 -3.47 15.63 -7.74
CA SER A 122 -3.27 14.60 -8.77
C SER A 122 -3.40 13.19 -8.18
N PHE A 123 -3.64 12.21 -9.04
CA PHE A 123 -3.48 10.80 -8.70
C PHE A 123 -2.42 10.18 -9.60
N TYR A 124 -1.93 9.01 -9.22
CA TYR A 124 -0.88 8.33 -9.95
C TYR A 124 -1.40 7.05 -10.59
N LEU A 125 -0.88 6.73 -11.76
CA LEU A 125 -1.04 5.42 -12.41
C LEU A 125 0.30 4.70 -12.39
N VAL A 126 0.33 3.51 -11.81
CA VAL A 126 1.50 2.62 -11.83
C VAL A 126 1.21 1.41 -12.72
N PRO A 127 2.23 0.79 -13.34
CA PRO A 127 2.04 -0.43 -14.11
C PRO A 127 1.29 -1.50 -13.31
N GLY A 128 0.29 -2.09 -13.93
CA GLY A 128 -0.49 -3.17 -13.35
C GLY A 128 0.11 -4.56 -13.60
N PRO A 129 -0.60 -5.62 -13.17
CA PRO A 129 -0.09 -6.98 -13.24
C PRO A 129 -0.07 -7.55 -14.66
N THR A 130 -0.84 -6.98 -15.59
CA THR A 130 -0.76 -7.32 -17.02
C THR A 130 -0.08 -6.19 -17.77
N LYS A 131 0.48 -6.51 -18.94
CA LYS A 131 1.20 -5.54 -19.79
C LYS A 131 0.36 -4.31 -20.16
N GLU A 132 -0.96 -4.42 -20.17
CA GLU A 132 -1.87 -3.37 -20.61
C GLU A 132 -2.62 -2.66 -19.47
N THR A 133 -2.51 -3.16 -18.24
CA THR A 133 -3.28 -2.63 -17.11
C THR A 133 -2.50 -1.59 -16.33
N TRP A 134 -3.21 -0.58 -15.83
CA TRP A 134 -2.70 0.42 -14.89
C TRP A 134 -3.42 0.28 -13.56
N CYS A 135 -2.72 0.55 -12.46
CA CYS A 135 -3.28 0.59 -11.12
C CYS A 135 -3.30 2.03 -10.62
N LEU A 136 -4.41 2.43 -10.00
CA LEU A 136 -4.50 3.71 -9.29
C LEU A 136 -3.63 3.69 -8.04
N SER A 137 -2.96 4.80 -7.76
CA SER A 137 -2.06 4.94 -6.62
C SER A 137 -2.16 6.33 -6.00
N PHE A 138 -2.17 6.39 -4.66
CA PHE A 138 -2.31 7.61 -3.87
C PHE A 138 -1.21 7.79 -2.81
N PRO A 139 0.09 7.54 -3.14
CA PRO A 139 1.14 7.43 -2.13
C PRO A 139 1.36 8.75 -1.37
N HIS A 140 1.23 9.87 -2.06
CA HIS A 140 1.35 11.21 -1.49
C HIS A 140 0.21 11.53 -0.51
N ILE A 141 -1.03 11.10 -0.81
CA ILE A 141 -2.17 11.27 0.10
C ILE A 141 -2.01 10.39 1.33
N GLU A 142 -1.63 9.12 1.15
CA GLU A 142 -1.34 8.22 2.27
C GLU A 142 -0.26 8.79 3.19
N LYS A 143 0.82 9.33 2.60
CA LYS A 143 1.89 9.99 3.35
C LYS A 143 1.37 11.20 4.13
N GLU A 144 0.54 12.03 3.53
CA GLU A 144 -0.05 13.19 4.17
C GLU A 144 -1.00 12.81 5.31
N MET A 145 -1.81 11.76 5.12
CA MET A 145 -2.65 11.19 6.19
C MET A 145 -1.83 10.64 7.34
N LEU A 146 -0.75 9.91 7.04
CA LEU A 146 0.15 9.40 8.09
C LEU A 146 0.81 10.55 8.83
N ASN A 147 1.21 11.63 8.15
CA ASN A 147 1.83 12.78 8.80
C ASN A 147 0.83 13.62 9.60
N ASN A 148 -0.40 13.73 9.14
CA ASN A 148 -1.49 14.49 9.76
C ASN A 148 -2.61 13.55 10.21
N HIS A 149 -2.27 12.63 11.12
CA HIS A 149 -3.13 11.51 11.51
C HIS A 149 -4.07 11.83 12.69
N GLY A 150 -3.88 12.96 13.35
CA GLY A 150 -4.72 13.39 14.45
C GLY A 150 -5.97 14.11 13.97
N LYS A 151 -7.03 14.04 14.78
CA LYS A 151 -8.21 14.91 14.61
C LYS A 151 -7.86 16.34 15.04
N LEU A 152 -7.08 16.48 16.12
CA LEU A 152 -6.44 17.75 16.47
C LEU A 152 -5.24 17.97 15.55
N LYS A 153 -5.11 19.21 15.05
CA LYS A 153 -3.97 19.60 14.20
C LYS A 153 -2.63 19.45 14.93
N THR A 154 -2.64 19.60 16.25
CA THR A 154 -1.46 19.54 17.10
C THR A 154 -1.06 18.11 17.50
N CYS A 155 -1.79 17.07 17.09
CA CYS A 155 -1.48 15.69 17.46
C CYS A 155 -0.05 15.30 17.04
N CYS A 156 0.74 14.87 18.01
CA CYS A 156 2.15 14.50 17.86
C CYS A 156 3.11 15.63 17.42
N GLU A 157 2.68 16.89 17.38
CA GLU A 157 3.59 18.04 17.23
C GLU A 157 4.46 18.22 18.48
N LEU A 158 5.45 19.13 18.43
CA LEU A 158 6.43 19.34 19.51
C LEU A 158 5.76 19.56 20.88
N ASN A 159 4.75 20.45 20.92
CA ASN A 159 4.02 20.82 22.14
C ASN A 159 2.61 20.21 22.22
N GLY A 160 2.31 19.25 21.34
CA GLY A 160 0.99 18.63 21.26
C GLY A 160 0.90 17.29 21.99
N PRO A 161 -0.33 16.81 22.26
CA PRO A 161 -0.52 15.49 22.86
C PRO A 161 0.05 14.41 21.95
N LYS A 162 0.76 13.44 22.53
CA LYS A 162 1.28 12.28 21.81
C LYS A 162 0.21 11.18 21.71
N CYS A 163 0.22 10.46 20.59
CA CYS A 163 -0.68 9.35 20.34
C CYS A 163 0.10 8.10 19.90
N CYS A 164 -0.53 6.94 19.97
CA CYS A 164 0.07 5.65 19.61
C CYS A 164 -0.24 5.19 18.17
N ARG A 165 -1.04 5.93 17.39
CA ARG A 165 -1.50 5.50 16.03
C ARG A 165 -0.38 4.94 15.14
N LYS A 166 0.72 5.69 15.00
CA LYS A 166 1.88 5.27 14.19
C LYS A 166 2.62 4.08 14.82
N ALA A 167 2.68 4.00 16.14
CA ALA A 167 3.32 2.90 16.84
C ALA A 167 2.52 1.59 16.62
N CYS A 168 1.20 1.62 16.78
CA CYS A 168 0.32 0.47 16.49
C CYS A 168 0.46 0.00 15.03
N LEU A 169 0.50 0.93 14.07
CA LEU A 169 0.73 0.59 12.66
C LEU A 169 2.08 -0.13 12.46
N ARG A 170 3.16 0.38 13.05
CA ARG A 170 4.50 -0.22 12.95
C ARG A 170 4.55 -1.61 13.59
N LEU A 171 3.94 -1.77 14.77
CA LEU A 171 3.87 -3.06 15.46
C LEU A 171 3.12 -4.10 14.62
N LEU A 172 1.98 -3.74 14.02
CA LEU A 172 1.21 -4.66 13.18
C LEU A 172 1.95 -5.01 11.88
N GLN A 173 2.66 -4.04 11.28
CA GLN A 173 3.52 -4.30 10.12
C GLN A 173 4.67 -5.23 10.48
N TYR A 174 5.27 -5.03 11.64
CA TYR A 174 6.37 -5.86 12.13
C TYR A 174 5.91 -7.28 12.49
N LEU A 175 4.74 -7.43 13.11
CA LEU A 175 4.09 -8.72 13.35
C LEU A 175 3.93 -9.48 12.04
N LEU A 176 3.33 -8.86 11.02
CA LEU A 176 3.15 -9.49 9.72
C LEU A 176 4.48 -9.91 9.10
N GLN A 177 5.49 -9.02 9.13
CA GLN A 177 6.82 -9.32 8.59
C GLN A 177 7.47 -10.50 9.32
N LYS A 178 7.41 -10.53 10.65
CA LYS A 178 7.97 -11.62 11.45
C LYS A 178 7.25 -12.95 11.19
N LEU A 179 5.92 -12.93 11.06
CA LEU A 179 5.15 -14.12 10.70
C LEU A 179 5.50 -14.61 9.30
N GLN A 180 5.69 -13.70 8.33
CA GLN A 180 6.16 -14.06 6.99
C GLN A 180 7.54 -14.69 7.01
N HIS A 181 8.47 -14.16 7.81
CA HIS A 181 9.82 -14.71 7.96
C HIS A 181 9.80 -16.08 8.66
N LYS A 182 9.10 -16.22 9.78
CA LYS A 182 8.91 -17.50 10.50
C LYS A 182 8.33 -18.58 9.58
N ASN A 183 7.47 -18.18 8.66
CA ASN A 183 6.76 -19.06 7.73
C ASN A 183 7.27 -18.95 6.30
N GLU A 184 8.54 -18.58 6.06
CA GLU A 184 9.07 -18.32 4.72
C GLU A 184 8.94 -19.51 3.75
N ARG A 185 9.00 -20.74 4.28
CA ARG A 185 8.81 -21.97 3.51
C ARG A 185 7.34 -22.18 3.10
N ASN A 186 6.41 -21.54 3.80
CA ASN A 186 4.99 -21.61 3.57
C ASN A 186 4.54 -20.40 2.72
N GLN A 187 4.34 -20.66 1.43
CA GLN A 187 3.95 -19.66 0.43
C GLN A 187 2.60 -18.97 0.72
N LYS A 188 1.80 -19.45 1.68
CA LYS A 188 0.51 -18.86 2.06
C LYS A 188 0.61 -17.40 2.50
N LEU A 189 1.73 -17.01 3.11
CA LEU A 189 1.88 -15.63 3.63
C LEU A 189 2.51 -14.65 2.62
N VAL A 190 3.01 -15.12 1.48
CA VAL A 190 3.81 -14.32 0.52
C VAL A 190 2.99 -13.20 -0.14
N LYS A 191 1.68 -13.39 -0.31
CA LYS A 191 0.80 -12.39 -0.93
C LYS A 191 0.38 -11.27 0.03
N PHE A 192 0.49 -11.48 1.34
CA PHE A 192 0.22 -10.42 2.31
C PHE A 192 1.33 -9.38 2.28
N SER A 193 1.01 -8.15 2.69
CA SER A 193 1.92 -7.03 2.54
C SER A 193 1.58 -5.95 3.58
N SER A 194 2.52 -5.02 3.75
CA SER A 194 2.32 -3.84 4.58
C SER A 194 1.16 -2.95 4.11
N TYR A 195 0.69 -3.09 2.86
CA TYR A 195 -0.45 -2.32 2.34
C TYR A 195 -1.79 -2.83 2.90
N HIS A 196 -1.93 -4.14 3.13
CA HIS A 196 -3.12 -4.70 3.79
C HIS A 196 -3.23 -4.15 5.23
N VAL A 197 -2.11 -4.18 5.96
CA VAL A 197 -2.01 -3.62 7.30
C VAL A 197 -2.30 -2.12 7.31
N LYS A 198 -1.73 -1.36 6.37
CA LYS A 198 -1.97 0.08 6.24
C LYS A 198 -3.46 0.39 5.95
N THR A 199 -4.09 -0.40 5.08
CA THR A 199 -5.51 -0.22 4.74
C THR A 199 -6.41 -0.48 5.93
N ALA A 200 -6.17 -1.57 6.67
CA ALA A 200 -6.91 -1.86 7.91
C ALA A 200 -6.69 -0.75 8.95
N TYR A 201 -5.46 -0.26 9.10
CA TYR A 201 -5.15 0.87 9.97
C TYR A 201 -5.91 2.16 9.59
N PHE A 202 -6.06 2.47 8.30
CA PHE A 202 -6.84 3.64 7.90
C PHE A 202 -8.33 3.49 8.23
N HIS A 203 -8.91 2.30 8.04
CA HIS A 203 -10.28 2.01 8.47
C HIS A 203 -10.42 2.13 9.99
N ALA A 204 -9.48 1.59 10.75
CA ALA A 204 -9.43 1.74 12.21
C ALA A 204 -9.37 3.21 12.66
N CYS A 205 -8.59 4.06 11.99
CA CYS A 205 -8.54 5.50 12.28
C CYS A 205 -9.86 6.21 11.96
N VAL A 206 -10.59 5.78 10.93
CA VAL A 206 -11.93 6.32 10.63
C VAL A 206 -12.94 5.89 11.68
N SER A 207 -12.90 4.63 12.11
CA SER A 207 -13.80 4.08 13.13
C SER A 207 -13.55 4.67 14.53
N ARG A 208 -12.30 5.04 14.82
CA ARG A 208 -11.86 5.65 16.09
C ARG A 208 -11.15 6.99 15.82
N PRO A 209 -11.91 8.04 15.44
CA PRO A 209 -11.33 9.28 14.94
C PRO A 209 -10.72 10.16 16.03
N ASP A 210 -11.18 10.07 17.28
CA ASP A 210 -10.73 10.95 18.35
C ASP A 210 -9.33 10.57 18.84
N ASP A 211 -8.49 11.59 19.11
CA ASP A 211 -7.10 11.38 19.54
C ASP A 211 -7.02 10.68 20.90
N THR A 212 -8.05 10.82 21.72
CA THR A 212 -8.19 10.12 23.00
C THR A 212 -8.48 8.62 22.85
N ASN A 213 -8.85 8.14 21.65
CA ASN A 213 -8.95 6.70 21.39
C ASN A 213 -7.59 6.06 21.09
N TRP A 214 -6.53 6.87 21.01
CA TRP A 214 -5.19 6.44 20.62
C TRP A 214 -4.13 7.07 21.52
N LYS A 215 -4.41 7.21 22.82
CA LYS A 215 -3.44 7.80 23.73
C LYS A 215 -2.17 6.96 23.78
N LEU A 216 -1.03 7.63 23.97
CA LEU A 216 0.25 6.93 24.05
C LEU A 216 0.33 5.97 25.25
N GLU A 217 -0.29 6.34 26.38
CA GLU A 217 -0.38 5.51 27.59
C GLU A 217 -1.15 4.20 27.37
N ASP A 218 -2.05 4.16 26.39
CA ASP A 218 -2.91 3.01 26.07
C ASP A 218 -2.37 2.20 24.88
N LEU A 219 -1.05 2.27 24.59
CA LEU A 219 -0.45 1.63 23.42
C LEU A 219 -0.85 0.16 23.29
N ASP A 220 -0.75 -0.60 24.37
CA ASP A 220 -1.01 -2.05 24.37
C ASP A 220 -2.47 -2.34 23.98
N ASN A 221 -3.42 -1.65 24.62
CA ASN A 221 -4.84 -1.79 24.32
C ASN A 221 -5.18 -1.32 22.90
N CYS A 222 -4.60 -0.21 22.45
CA CYS A 222 -4.80 0.30 21.09
C CYS A 222 -4.24 -0.67 20.03
N PHE A 223 -3.11 -1.32 20.32
CA PHE A 223 -2.53 -2.34 19.46
C PHE A 223 -3.40 -3.59 19.43
N GLU A 224 -3.87 -4.08 20.57
CA GLU A 224 -4.79 -5.22 20.68
C GLU A 224 -6.08 -5.00 19.87
N ILE A 225 -6.70 -3.84 20.02
CA ILE A 225 -7.89 -3.48 19.24
C ILE A 225 -7.58 -3.46 17.73
N LEU A 226 -6.43 -2.91 17.33
CA LEU A 226 -6.03 -2.90 15.91
C LEU A 226 -5.74 -4.31 15.37
N VAL A 227 -5.14 -5.19 16.17
CA VAL A 227 -4.94 -6.61 15.84
C VAL A 227 -6.29 -7.28 15.65
N ASN A 228 -7.23 -7.05 16.56
CA ASN A 228 -8.59 -7.58 16.48
C ASN A 228 -9.31 -7.10 15.21
N ASP A 229 -9.22 -5.81 14.86
CA ASP A 229 -9.78 -5.28 13.61
C ASP A 229 -9.19 -6.01 12.38
N PHE A 230 -7.88 -6.22 12.36
CA PHE A 230 -7.21 -6.91 11.25
C PHE A 230 -7.61 -8.40 11.14
N VAL A 231 -7.70 -9.10 12.28
CA VAL A 231 -8.19 -10.49 12.34
C VAL A 231 -9.64 -10.58 11.87
N ASN A 232 -10.52 -9.67 12.30
CA ASN A 232 -11.91 -9.64 11.84
C ASN A 232 -11.98 -9.51 10.32
N HIS A 233 -11.20 -8.60 9.72
CA HIS A 233 -11.12 -8.46 8.26
C HIS A 233 -10.68 -9.77 7.56
N LEU A 234 -9.72 -10.51 8.14
CA LEU A 234 -9.29 -11.82 7.61
C LEU A 234 -10.41 -12.85 7.69
N GLN A 235 -11.10 -12.94 8.83
CA GLN A 235 -12.16 -13.92 9.09
C GLN A 235 -13.38 -13.72 8.20
N ILE A 236 -13.82 -12.47 8.00
CA ILE A 236 -14.94 -12.15 7.10
C ILE A 236 -14.51 -12.07 5.63
N LYS A 237 -13.22 -12.27 5.33
CA LYS A 237 -12.63 -12.17 3.98
C LYS A 237 -12.92 -10.81 3.31
N GLU A 238 -12.96 -9.74 4.08
CA GLU A 238 -13.26 -8.41 3.55
C GLU A 238 -12.30 -7.37 4.11
N LEU A 239 -11.56 -6.73 3.19
CA LEU A 239 -10.79 -5.53 3.46
C LEU A 239 -10.92 -4.60 2.24
N LEU A 240 -11.88 -3.67 2.29
CA LEU A 240 -12.12 -2.76 1.17
C LEU A 240 -10.94 -1.80 0.98
N HIS A 241 -10.55 -1.55 -0.26
CA HIS A 241 -9.51 -0.59 -0.59
C HIS A 241 -9.94 0.82 -0.15
N PHE A 242 -9.12 1.49 0.65
CA PHE A 242 -9.50 2.73 1.34
C PHE A 242 -9.97 3.86 0.39
N PHE A 243 -9.40 3.93 -0.81
CA PHE A 243 -9.76 4.91 -1.84
C PHE A 243 -10.77 4.39 -2.88
N ILE A 244 -11.00 3.08 -2.97
CA ILE A 244 -11.81 2.43 -4.02
C ILE A 244 -12.70 1.38 -3.34
N PRO A 245 -13.84 1.78 -2.76
CA PRO A 245 -14.64 0.89 -1.90
C PRO A 245 -15.15 -0.37 -2.61
N SER A 246 -15.33 -0.33 -3.93
CA SER A 246 -15.75 -1.48 -4.72
C SER A 246 -14.67 -2.58 -4.85
N MET A 247 -13.46 -2.34 -4.36
CA MET A 247 -12.35 -3.29 -4.46
C MET A 247 -12.07 -3.92 -3.09
N ASN A 248 -12.36 -5.21 -2.95
CA ASN A 248 -11.97 -5.99 -1.77
C ASN A 248 -10.56 -6.57 -1.94
N LEU A 249 -9.61 -6.15 -1.08
CA LEU A 249 -8.22 -6.61 -1.10
C LEU A 249 -8.07 -8.08 -0.71
N PHE A 250 -8.93 -8.59 0.18
CA PHE A 250 -8.93 -10.00 0.58
C PHE A 250 -9.74 -10.91 -0.33
N GLY A 251 -10.48 -10.35 -1.29
CA GLY A 251 -11.20 -11.11 -2.31
C GLY A 251 -10.28 -11.97 -3.20
N LEU A 252 -8.99 -11.60 -3.32
CA LEU A 252 -8.00 -12.33 -4.11
C LEU A 252 -7.31 -13.49 -3.37
N PHE A 253 -7.53 -13.61 -2.06
CA PHE A 253 -6.92 -14.65 -1.25
C PHE A 253 -7.82 -15.89 -1.21
N ASP A 254 -7.19 -17.06 -1.20
CA ASP A 254 -7.89 -18.29 -0.84
C ASP A 254 -8.19 -18.29 0.67
N GLN A 255 -9.26 -18.98 1.06
CA GLN A 255 -9.67 -19.03 2.46
C GLN A 255 -8.59 -19.62 3.36
N SER A 256 -7.81 -20.60 2.86
CA SER A 256 -6.79 -21.26 3.65
C SER A 256 -5.63 -20.34 4.03
N SER A 257 -5.26 -19.39 3.15
CA SER A 257 -4.24 -18.37 3.43
C SER A 257 -4.73 -17.35 4.46
N LEU A 258 -6.00 -16.93 4.38
CA LEU A 258 -6.61 -16.00 5.35
C LEU A 258 -6.73 -16.64 6.74
N THR A 259 -7.27 -17.85 6.81
CA THR A 259 -7.37 -18.63 8.05
C THR A 259 -5.99 -18.89 8.65
N PHE A 260 -5.02 -19.30 7.84
CA PHE A 260 -3.65 -19.53 8.33
C PHE A 260 -3.03 -18.27 8.97
N LEU A 261 -3.17 -17.09 8.33
CA LEU A 261 -2.67 -15.85 8.93
C LEU A 261 -3.45 -15.47 10.19
N SER A 262 -4.77 -15.64 10.19
CA SER A 262 -5.62 -15.40 11.36
C SER A 262 -5.17 -16.26 12.54
N ASP A 263 -4.99 -17.56 12.34
CA ASP A 263 -4.59 -18.51 13.37
C ASP A 263 -3.19 -18.20 13.93
N GLU A 264 -2.24 -17.85 13.05
CA GLU A 264 -0.90 -17.43 13.47
C GLU A 264 -0.94 -16.16 14.33
N ILE A 265 -1.75 -15.17 13.96
CA ILE A 265 -1.91 -13.93 14.75
C ILE A 265 -2.58 -14.22 16.09
N GLU A 266 -3.63 -15.04 16.11
CA GLU A 266 -4.32 -15.45 17.33
C GLU A 266 -3.40 -16.22 18.28
N TYR A 267 -2.56 -17.12 17.75
CA TYR A 267 -1.54 -17.78 18.54
C TYR A 267 -0.58 -16.75 19.16
N GLN A 268 -0.11 -15.76 18.40
CA GLN A 268 0.75 -14.71 18.99
C GLN A 268 0.00 -13.96 20.10
N ARG A 269 -1.22 -13.49 19.84
CA ARG A 269 -2.02 -12.72 20.80
C ARG A 269 -2.26 -13.49 22.10
N ASN A 270 -2.69 -14.75 22.01
CA ASN A 270 -3.02 -15.59 23.17
C ASN A 270 -1.81 -16.00 24.01
N ASN A 271 -0.59 -15.79 23.51
CA ASN A 271 0.66 -16.12 24.20
C ASN A 271 1.53 -14.88 24.50
N GLY A 272 0.98 -13.67 24.38
CA GLY A 272 1.71 -12.44 24.69
C GLY A 272 2.77 -12.04 23.64
N PHE A 273 2.50 -12.32 22.37
CA PHE A 273 3.35 -12.06 21.21
C PHE A 273 4.80 -12.58 21.36
N PRO A 274 5.01 -13.89 21.56
CA PRO A 274 6.35 -14.45 21.71
C PRO A 274 7.26 -14.16 20.49
N ILE A 275 6.69 -13.90 19.31
CA ILE A 275 7.45 -13.53 18.11
C ILE A 275 8.19 -12.18 18.19
N PHE A 276 7.83 -11.33 19.16
CA PHE A 276 8.55 -10.08 19.43
C PHE A 276 9.73 -10.26 20.38
N ILE A 277 9.84 -11.41 21.05
CA ILE A 277 10.95 -11.74 21.93
C ILE A 277 12.14 -12.22 21.05
N PRO A 278 13.35 -11.66 21.22
CA PRO A 278 14.53 -12.03 20.45
C PRO A 278 14.95 -13.50 20.58
#